data_AF-A0A9D2S063-F1
#
_entry.id   AF-A0A9D2S063-F1
#
_cell.length_a   1.000
_cell.length_b   1.000
_cell.length_c   1.000
_cell.angle_alpha   90.00
_cell.angle_beta   90.00
_cell.angle_gamma   90.00
#
_symmetry.space_group_name_H-M   'P 1'
#
loop_
_entity.id
_entity.type
_entity.pdbx_description
1 polymer ?
#
loop_
_entity_poly.entity_id
_entity_poly.type
_entity_poly.pdbx_seq_one_letter_code
_entity_poly.pdbx_strand_id
1 'polypeptide(L)'
;MERILVIGSPGSGKSTFSRALAQRKQLPLVYLDRLFWNADKTTVDQAQFDQRLGEAMARTQAWILDGNYGRTLEMRLERCT
;
A
#
# COMPACT_ATOMS: atom_id res chain seq x y z
N MET A 1 16.39 -6.65 1.05
CA MET A 1 15.37 -5.63 1.36
C MET A 1 14.27 -5.83 0.33
N GLU A 2 13.08 -6.31 0.71
CA GLU A 2 12.05 -6.71 -0.26
C GLU A 2 10.83 -5.79 -0.13
N ARG A 3 10.63 -4.92 -1.13
CA ARG A 3 9.54 -3.96 -1.22
C ARG A 3 8.77 -4.24 -2.50
N ILE A 4 7.48 -4.51 -2.39
CA ILE A 4 6.67 -5.00 -3.50
C ILE A 4 5.44 -4.11 -3.68
N LEU A 5 5.23 -3.63 -4.90
CA LEU A 5 4.01 -2.93 -5.29
C LEU A 5 3.08 -3.90 -6.02
N VAL A 6 1.84 -4.03 -5.56
CA VAL A 6 0.79 -4.78 -6.25
C VAL A 6 -0.22 -3.78 -6.82
N ILE A 7 -0.19 -3.63 -8.14
CA ILE A 7 -0.96 -2.64 -8.89
C ILE A 7 -1.85 -3.36 -9.91
N GLY A 8 -3.06 -2.84 -10.14
CA GLY A 8 -3.99 -3.33 -11.15
C GLY A 8 -5.41 -2.80 -10.94
N SER A 9 -6.28 -3.08 -11.90
CA SER A 9 -7.66 -2.57 -11.91
C SER A 9 -8.51 -3.09 -10.74
N PRO A 10 -9.51 -2.35 -10.25
CA PRO A 10 -10.50 -2.88 -9.32
C PRO A 10 -11.11 -4.21 -9.82
N GLY A 11 -11.34 -5.16 -8.92
CA GLY A 11 -11.87 -6.48 -9.30
C GLY A 11 -10.85 -7.49 -9.87
N SER A 12 -9.62 -7.10 -10.20
CA SER A 12 -8.63 -8.02 -10.81
C SER A 12 -8.01 -9.08 -9.87
N GLY A 13 -8.46 -9.17 -8.61
CA GLY A 13 -7.94 -10.15 -7.65
C GLY A 13 -6.67 -9.77 -6.88
N LYS A 14 -6.17 -8.53 -7.01
CA LYS A 14 -4.97 -8.02 -6.30
C LYS A 14 -4.93 -8.38 -4.82
N SER A 15 -5.97 -8.07 -4.06
CA SER A 15 -5.98 -8.28 -2.62
C SER A 15 -5.89 -9.75 -2.22
N THR A 16 -6.39 -10.65 -3.09
CA THR A 16 -6.20 -12.09 -2.94
C THR A 16 -4.74 -12.47 -3.19
N PHE A 17 -4.16 -11.99 -4.30
CA PHE A 17 -2.75 -12.20 -4.63
C PHE A 17 -1.81 -11.65 -3.55
N SER A 18 -1.96 -10.38 -3.15
CA SER A 18 -1.15 -9.71 -2.14
C SER A 18 -1.18 -10.44 -0.80
N ARG A 19 -2.34 -10.96 -0.39
CA ARG A 19 -2.46 -11.74 0.85
C ARG A 19 -1.68 -13.05 0.78
N ALA A 20 -1.82 -13.79 -0.32
CA ALA A 20 -1.08 -15.03 -0.52
C ALA A 20 0.44 -14.77 -0.61
N LEU A 21 0.83 -13.68 -1.27
CA LEU A 21 2.24 -13.28 -1.38
C LEU A 21 2.81 -12.89 -0.02
N ALA A 22 2.09 -12.08 0.77
CA ALA A 22 2.48 -11.68 2.11
C ALA A 22 2.70 -12.87 3.04
N GLN A 23 1.81 -13.87 3.01
CA GLN A 23 1.95 -15.09 3.79
C GLN A 23 3.19 -15.90 3.37
N ARG A 24 3.43 -16.06 2.07
CA ARG A 24 4.59 -16.81 1.57
C ARG A 24 5.92 -16.11 1.86
N LYS A 25 5.97 -14.79 1.74
CA LYS A 25 7.17 -13.97 1.93
C LYS A 25 7.36 -13.52 3.37
N GLN A 26 6.37 -13.72 4.24
CA GLN A 26 6.35 -13.24 5.63
C GLN A 26 6.58 -11.72 5.71
N LEU A 27 5.99 -10.98 4.79
CA LEU A 27 6.11 -9.52 4.68
C LEU A 27 4.86 -8.82 5.20
N PRO A 28 5.00 -7.64 5.83
CA PRO A 28 3.84 -6.84 6.20
C PRO A 28 3.10 -6.37 4.94
N LEU A 29 1.77 -6.48 4.98
CA LEU A 29 0.88 -6.08 3.89
C LEU A 29 0.10 -4.83 4.28
N VAL A 30 0.23 -3.79 3.47
CA VAL A 30 -0.46 -2.51 3.64
C VAL A 30 -1.39 -2.29 2.44
N TYR A 31 -2.67 -2.13 2.71
CA TYR A 31 -3.68 -1.78 1.72
C TYR A 31 -3.84 -0.26 1.67
N LEU A 32 -3.68 0.36 0.51
CA LEU A 32 -3.82 1.82 0.37
C LEU A 32 -5.21 2.31 0.77
N ASP A 33 -6.25 1.54 0.48
CA ASP A 33 -7.62 1.87 0.89
C ASP A 33 -7.74 2.03 2.42
N ARG A 34 -6.99 1.24 3.21
CA ARG A 34 -7.00 1.39 4.68
C ARG A 34 -6.32 2.66 5.17
N LEU A 35 -5.50 3.29 4.35
CA LEU A 35 -4.88 4.57 4.66
C LEU A 35 -5.80 5.73 4.27
N PHE A 36 -6.57 5.56 3.19
CA PHE A 36 -7.46 6.58 2.64
C PHE A 36 -8.80 6.68 3.39
N TRP A 37 -9.39 5.55 3.79
CA TRP A 37 -10.67 5.50 4.47
C TRP A 37 -10.52 5.48 6.00
N ASN A 38 -11.34 6.27 6.67
CA ASN A 38 -11.50 6.24 8.13
C ASN A 38 -12.54 5.17 8.52
N ALA A 39 -12.55 4.81 9.82
CA ALA A 39 -13.47 3.81 10.36
C ALA A 39 -14.95 4.22 10.24
N ASP A 40 -15.23 5.53 10.22
CA ASP A 40 -16.56 6.12 10.05
C ASP A 40 -17.00 6.21 8.57
N LYS A 41 -16.23 5.63 7.64
CA LYS A 41 -16.45 5.65 6.18
C LYS A 41 -16.24 7.02 5.53
N THR A 42 -15.65 7.98 6.24
CA THR A 42 -15.14 9.21 5.60
C THR A 42 -13.77 8.96 4.97
N THR A 43 -13.36 9.82 4.05
CA THR A 43 -12.02 9.80 3.45
C THR A 43 -11.16 10.90 4.05
N VAL A 44 -9.86 10.70 4.05
CA VAL A 44 -8.91 11.77 4.39
C VAL A 44 -8.52 12.60 3.18
N ASP A 45 -8.00 13.80 3.44
CA ASP A 45 -7.39 14.61 2.41
C ASP A 45 -6.04 14.02 1.92
N GLN A 46 -5.46 14.66 0.90
CA GLN A 46 -4.23 14.19 0.29
C GLN A 46 -3.03 14.23 1.24
N ALA A 47 -2.93 15.28 2.05
CA ALA A 47 -1.81 15.47 2.98
C ALA A 47 -1.81 14.41 4.07
N GLN A 48 -3.00 14.13 4.63
CA GLN A 48 -3.16 13.10 5.63
C GLN A 48 -2.94 11.70 5.07
N PHE A 49 -3.36 11.42 3.83
CA PHE A 49 -3.04 10.16 3.16
C PHE A 49 -1.53 9.99 2.96
N ASP A 50 -0.84 11.03 2.49
CA ASP A 50 0.62 11.00 2.26
C ASP A 50 1.38 10.79 3.55
N GLN A 51 0.94 11.42 4.64
CA GLN A 51 1.48 11.19 5.98
C GLN A 51 1.32 9.72 6.39
N ARG A 52 0.10 9.17 6.30
CA ARG A 52 -0.19 7.77 6.66
C ARG A 52 0.61 6.77 5.81
N LEU A 53 0.77 7.07 4.53
CA LEU A 53 1.58 6.27 3.60
C LEU A 53 3.07 6.34 3.96
N GLY A 54 3.59 7.54 4.23
CA GLY A 54 4.96 7.76 4.68
C GLY A 54 5.27 7.01 5.97
N GLU A 55 4.39 7.11 6.96
CA GLU A 55 4.49 6.36 8.22
C GLU A 55 4.50 4.85 7.98
N ALA A 56 3.58 4.34 7.15
CA ALA A 56 3.50 2.92 6.82
C ALA A 56 4.80 2.40 6.16
N MET A 57 5.37 3.16 5.21
CA MET A 57 6.63 2.81 4.55
C MET A 57 7.87 2.99 5.44
N ALA A 58 7.80 3.83 6.47
CA ALA A 58 8.90 4.07 7.41
C ALA A 58 8.97 3.01 8.54
N ARG A 59 7.85 2.38 8.88
CA ARG A 59 7.78 1.35 9.95
C ARG A 59 8.72 0.18 9.73
N THR A 60 8.93 -0.23 8.49
CA THR A 60 9.77 -1.39 8.16
C THR A 60 10.54 -1.15 6.87
N GLN A 61 11.71 -1.79 6.75
CA GLN A 61 12.51 -1.73 5.52
C GLN A 61 11.94 -2.64 4.39
N ALA A 62 10.96 -3.50 4.69
CA ALA A 62 10.36 -4.45 3.76
C ALA A 62 8.84 -4.50 3.92
N TRP A 63 8.09 -4.51 2.81
CA TRP A 63 6.63 -4.46 2.80
C TRP A 63 6.03 -4.84 1.44
N ILE A 64 4.73 -5.12 1.44
CA ILE A 64 3.88 -5.21 0.25
C ILE A 64 2.83 -4.08 0.33
N LEU A 65 2.75 -3.24 -0.70
CA LEU A 65 1.69 -2.24 -0.85
C LEU A 65 0.70 -2.68 -1.93
N ASP A 66 -0.57 -2.81 -1.55
CA ASP A 66 -1.69 -3.13 -2.44
C ASP A 66 -2.53 -1.87 -2.70
N GLY A 67 -2.59 -1.44 -3.96
CA GLY A 67 -3.51 -0.39 -4.38
C GLY A 67 -3.07 0.37 -5.63
N ASN A 68 -4.06 0.90 -6.35
CA ASN A 68 -3.89 1.55 -7.65
C ASN A 68 -4.06 3.09 -7.57
N TYR A 69 -3.46 3.73 -6.56
CA TYR A 69 -3.53 5.19 -6.39
C TYR A 69 -2.41 5.84 -7.22
N GLY A 70 -2.76 6.36 -8.39
CA GLY A 70 -1.79 6.92 -9.34
C GLY A 70 -0.98 8.09 -8.78
N ARG A 71 -1.62 8.99 -8.02
CA ARG A 71 -0.99 10.20 -7.46
C ARG A 71 0.28 9.91 -6.65
N THR A 72 0.31 8.81 -5.89
CA THR A 72 1.44 8.44 -5.02
C THR A 72 2.29 7.31 -5.60
N LEU A 73 2.16 7.00 -6.88
CA LEU A 73 2.92 5.92 -7.51
C LEU A 73 4.42 6.24 -7.56
N GLU A 74 4.79 7.45 -7.99
CA GLU A 74 6.19 7.90 -8.11
C GLU A 74 6.93 7.78 -6.77
N MET A 75 6.38 8.39 -5.71
CA MET A 75 6.85 8.26 -4.32
C MET A 75 7.10 6.80 -3.89
N ARG A 76 6.22 5.87 -4.30
CA ARG A 76 6.34 4.45 -3.92
C ARG A 76 7.41 3.72 -4.73
N LEU A 77 7.59 4.08 -6.00
CA LEU A 77 8.61 3.53 -6.88
C LEU A 77 10.02 3.95 -6.43
N GLU A 78 10.20 5.19 -5.97
CA GLU A 78 11.46 5.68 -5.39
C GLU A 78 11.91 4.86 -4.17
N ARG A 79 10.96 4.21 -3.47
CA ARG A 79 11.28 3.31 -2.36
C ARG A 79 11.67 1.91 -2.83
N CYS A 80 11.45 1.52 -4.08
CA CYS A 80 11.73 0.18 -4.56
C CYS A 80 13.13 0.02 -5.20
N THR A 81 13.94 1.07 -5.17
CA THR A 81 15.33 1.09 -5.66
C THR A 81 16.34 0.55 -4.65
#